data_AF-A0A530AV22-F1
#
_entry.id   AF-A0A530AV22-F1
#
_cell.length_a   1.000
_cell.length_b   1.000
_cell.length_c   1.000
_cell.angle_alpha   90.00
_cell.angle_beta   90.00
_cell.angle_gamma   90.00
#
_symmetry.space_group_name_H-M   'P 1'
#
loop_
_entity.id
_entity.type
_entity.pdbx_description
1 polymer ?
#
loop_
_entity_poly.entity_id
_entity_poly.type
_entity_poly.pdbx_seq_one_letter_code
_entity_poly.pdbx_strand_id
1 'polypeptide(L)' 'TDDGWDVVLAGDVFYDKTFADRLLPWFTSLRARGAEILVGDPGRAYLPRTGLQSLAVYQVPVTRVLEDAEVKRTTVWRLA' A
#
# COMPACT_ATOMS: atom_id res chain seq x y z
N THR A 1 -11.66 -9.40 9.57
CA THR A 1 -12.55 -10.45 9.05
C THR A 1 -12.26 -10.64 7.58
N ASP A 2 -12.76 -11.69 6.95
CA ASP A 2 -12.54 -11.94 5.51
C ASP A 2 -13.70 -11.42 4.64
N ASP A 3 -14.92 -11.41 5.19
CA ASP A 3 -16.18 -10.86 4.65
C ASP A 3 -16.50 -11.13 3.17
N GLY A 4 -15.73 -11.97 2.48
CA GLY A 4 -15.89 -12.33 1.08
C GLY A 4 -15.44 -11.26 0.07
N TRP A 5 -14.59 -10.30 0.44
CA TRP A 5 -14.21 -9.24 -0.51
C TRP A 5 -13.38 -9.79 -1.67
N ASP A 6 -13.75 -9.46 -2.91
CA ASP A 6 -12.95 -9.82 -4.09
C ASP A 6 -11.72 -8.93 -4.24
N VAL A 7 -11.83 -7.66 -3.80
CA VAL A 7 -10.76 -6.66 -3.91
C VAL A 7 -10.66 -5.87 -2.61
N VAL A 8 -9.42 -5.66 -2.13
CA VAL A 8 -9.11 -4.78 -1.00
C VAL A 8 -8.14 -3.69 -1.45
N LEU A 9 -8.54 -2.45 -1.20
CA LEU A 9 -7.73 -1.26 -1.47
C LEU A 9 -7.21 -0.69 -0.16
N ALA A 10 -5.89 -0.53 -0.06
CA ALA A 10 -5.23 0.01 1.13
C ALA A 10 -4.35 1.21 0.76
N GLY A 11 -4.67 2.38 1.30
CA GLY A 11 -3.92 3.61 1.06
C GLY A 11 -3.07 3.99 2.27
N ASP A 12 -1.76 4.17 2.05
CA ASP A 12 -0.79 4.67 3.02
C ASP A 12 -0.90 3.96 4.38
N VAL A 13 -0.89 2.62 4.38
CA VAL A 13 -1.11 1.80 5.59
C VAL A 13 0.19 1.33 6.25
N PHE A 14 1.34 1.55 5.62
CA PHE A 14 2.65 1.13 6.14
C PHE A 14 3.40 2.25 6.90
N TYR A 15 2.66 3.23 7.43
CA TYR A 15 3.22 4.35 8.21
C TYR A 15 3.68 3.94 9.61
N ASP A 16 3.11 2.88 10.19
CA ASP A 16 3.44 2.37 11.52
C ASP A 16 3.77 0.86 11.47
N LYS A 17 4.79 0.46 12.23
CA LYS A 17 5.26 -0.92 12.26
C LYS A 17 4.20 -1.87 12.85
N THR A 18 3.61 -1.49 13.98
CA THR A 18 2.66 -2.37 14.69
C THR A 18 1.41 -2.59 13.85
N PHE A 19 1.00 -1.56 13.11
CA PHE A 19 -0.10 -1.65 12.17
C PHE A 19 0.25 -2.53 10.95
N ALA A 20 1.43 -2.32 10.35
CA ALA A 20 1.93 -3.16 9.25
C ALA A 20 2.02 -4.65 9.65
N ASP A 21 2.53 -4.94 10.85
CA ASP A 21 2.69 -6.31 11.38
C ASP A 21 1.33 -7.02 11.56
N ARG A 22 0.24 -6.27 11.77
CA ARG A 22 -1.12 -6.82 11.83
C ARG A 22 -1.76 -6.96 10.45
N LEU A 23 -1.48 -6.03 9.55
CA LEU A 23 -2.06 -6.00 8.20
C LEU A 23 -1.51 -7.10 7.30
N LEU A 24 -0.21 -7.37 7.34
CA LEU A 24 0.40 -8.33 6.42
C LEU A 24 -0.14 -9.77 6.56
N PRO A 25 -0.31 -10.33 7.77
CA PRO A 25 -0.95 -11.63 7.92
C PRO A 25 -2.38 -11.64 7.38
N TRP A 26 -3.12 -10.56 7.60
CA TRP A 26 -4.49 -10.43 7.12
C TRP A 26 -4.54 -10.37 5.59
N PHE A 27 -3.77 -9.49 4.94
CA PHE A 27 -3.68 -9.44 3.48
C PHE A 27 -3.25 -10.77 2.87
N THR A 28 -2.30 -11.46 3.51
CA THR A 28 -1.86 -12.79 3.08
C THR A 28 -3.02 -13.79 3.13
N SER A 29 -3.86 -13.75 4.17
CA SER A 29 -5.03 -14.64 4.28
C SER A 29 -6.08 -14.35 3.21
N LEU A 30 -6.36 -13.07 2.93
CA LEU A 30 -7.30 -12.67 1.88
C LEU A 30 -6.78 -13.08 0.49
N ARG A 31 -5.48 -12.88 0.25
CA ARG A 31 -4.82 -13.26 -0.99
C ARG A 31 -4.84 -14.76 -1.22
N ALA A 32 -4.62 -15.56 -0.18
CA ALA A 32 -4.68 -17.02 -0.25
C ALA A 32 -6.08 -17.55 -0.64
N ARG A 33 -7.14 -16.82 -0.28
CA ARG A 33 -8.52 -17.09 -0.77
C ARG A 33 -8.71 -16.73 -2.25
N GLY A 34 -7.90 -15.83 -2.79
CA GLY A 34 -8.00 -15.32 -4.16
C GLY A 34 -8.40 -13.86 -4.27
N ALA A 35 -8.51 -13.13 -3.16
CA ALA A 35 -8.76 -11.69 -3.22
C ALA A 35 -7.57 -10.93 -3.82
N GLU A 36 -7.88 -9.86 -4.55
CA GLU A 36 -6.88 -8.93 -5.06
C GLU A 36 -6.60 -7.84 -4.02
N ILE A 37 -5.33 -7.67 -3.66
CA ILE A 37 -4.90 -6.64 -2.70
C ILE A 37 -4.08 -5.59 -3.43
N LEU A 38 -4.59 -4.35 -3.45
CA LEU A 38 -3.91 -3.19 -4.02
C LEU A 38 -3.52 -2.21 -2.91
N VAL A 39 -2.26 -1.82 -2.90
CA VAL A 39 -1.71 -0.88 -1.92
C VAL A 39 -1.21 0.38 -2.63
N GLY A 40 -1.74 1.54 -2.29
CA GLY A 40 -1.12 2.82 -2.64
C GLY A 40 -0.15 3.24 -1.53
N ASP A 41 1.14 3.38 -1.83
CA ASP A 41 2.14 3.76 -0.83
C ASP A 41 3.27 4.63 -1.43
N PRO A 42 3.70 5.71 -0.75
CA PRO A 42 4.79 6.59 -1.20
C PRO A 42 6.22 6.06 -0.94
N GLY A 43 6.37 4.82 -0.47
CA GLY A 43 7.64 4.23 -0.06
C GLY A 43 7.90 4.35 1.44
N ARG A 44 6.89 4.05 2.27
CA ARG A 44 7.00 4.04 3.73
C ARG A 44 7.99 2.98 4.21
N ALA A 45 8.57 3.23 5.38
CA ALA A 45 9.63 2.40 5.95
C ALA A 45 9.22 0.92 6.17
N TYR A 46 7.93 0.67 6.40
CA TYR A 46 7.40 -0.67 6.71
C TYR A 46 6.68 -1.33 5.52
N LEU A 47 6.76 -0.75 4.33
CA LEU A 47 6.28 -1.39 3.10
C LEU A 47 7.12 -2.67 2.85
N PRO A 48 6.50 -3.83 2.55
CA PRO A 48 7.23 -5.05 2.22
C PRO A 48 8.19 -4.83 1.06
N ARG A 49 9.41 -5.34 1.20
CA ARG A 49 10.44 -5.25 0.14
C ARG A 49 10.29 -6.33 -0.93
N THR A 50 9.53 -7.38 -0.63
CA THR A 50 9.30 -8.55 -1.49
C THR A 50 7.81 -8.87 -1.50
N GLY A 51 7.36 -9.67 -2.47
CA GLY A 51 5.95 -10.02 -2.60
C GLY A 51 5.06 -8.87 -3.06
N LEU A 52 5.65 -7.80 -3.62
CA LEU A 52 4.91 -6.70 -4.22
C LEU A 52 5.26 -6.59 -5.71
N GLN A 53 4.24 -6.42 -6.54
CA GLN A 53 4.35 -6.06 -7.94
C GLN A 53 3.94 -4.60 -8.12
N SER A 54 4.84 -3.75 -8.60
CA SER A 54 4.49 -2.36 -8.97
C SER A 54 3.53 -2.38 -10.17
N LEU A 55 2.37 -1.75 -10.02
CA LEU A 55 1.37 -1.61 -11.10
C LEU A 55 1.41 -0.23 -11.75
N ALA A 56 1.50 0.83 -10.95
CA ALA A 56 1.48 2.21 -11.46
C ALA A 56 2.21 3.15 -10.51
N VAL A 57 2.79 4.22 -11.05
CA VAL A 57 3.41 5.30 -10.26
C VAL A 57 2.71 6.59 -10.61
N TYR A 58 2.31 7.33 -9.57
CA TYR A 58 1.67 8.63 -9.69
C TYR A 58 2.55 9.70 -9.07
N GLN A 59 2.59 10.85 -9.73
CA GLN A 59 3.21 12.07 -9.26
C GLN A 59 2.11 13.05 -8.91
N VAL A 60 1.88 13.26 -7.61
CA VAL A 60 0.83 14.15 -7.12
C VAL A 60 1.45 15.52 -6.85
N PRO A 61 1.03 16.58 -7.57
CA PRO A 61 1.45 17.94 -7.29
C PRO A 61 0.94 18.34 -5.90
N VAL A 62 1.85 18.80 -5.03
CA VAL A 62 1.49 19.38 -3.74
C VAL A 62 1.56 20.91 -3.85
N THR A 63 0.54 21.60 -3.35
CA THR A 63 0.50 23.07 -3.35
C THR A 63 1.61 23.62 -2.44
N ARG A 64 2.48 24.46 -3.01
CA ARG A 64 3.70 25.07 -2.42
C ARG A 64 3.43 25.99 -1.22
N VAL A 65 2.94 25.49 -0.10
CA VAL A 65 2.79 26.30 1.13
C VAL A 65 3.54 25.74 2.34
N LEU A 66 4.06 24.50 2.34
CA LEU A 66 4.74 24.00 3.55
C LEU A 66 5.95 23.05 3.47
N GLU A 67 6.38 22.46 2.33
CA GLU A 67 7.54 21.53 2.37
C GLU A 67 8.40 21.54 1.08
N ASP A 68 9.72 21.36 1.24
CA ASP A 68 10.81 21.42 0.24
C ASP A 68 10.81 20.33 -0.85
N ALA A 69 9.73 19.55 -1.00
CA ALA A 69 9.65 18.47 -2.00
C ALA A 69 8.49 18.72 -2.99
N GLU A 70 8.87 19.01 -4.24
CA GLU A 70 8.02 19.57 -5.30
C GLU A 70 6.91 18.63 -5.83
N VAL A 71 6.94 17.33 -5.51
CA VAL A 71 5.99 16.31 -5.97
C VAL A 71 5.96 15.15 -4.97
N LYS A 72 4.78 14.70 -4.52
CA LYS A 72 4.65 13.41 -3.81
C LYS A 72 4.53 12.27 -4.82
N ARG A 73 5.59 11.46 -4.91
CA ARG A 73 5.59 10.21 -5.69
C ARG A 73 4.91 9.11 -4.87
N THR A 74 3.90 8.47 -5.43
CA THR A 74 3.25 7.30 -4.83
C THR A 74 3.16 6.16 -5.82
N THR A 75 3.28 4.94 -5.35
CA THR A 75 3.20 3.74 -6.19
C THR A 75 1.99 2.91 -5.77
N VAL A 76 1.25 2.39 -6.75
CA VAL A 76 0.26 1.35 -6.56
C VAL A 76 0.95 0.00 -6.73
N TRP A 77 0.85 -0.82 -5.69
CA TRP A 77 1.41 -2.15 -5.61
C TRP A 77 0.29 -3.18 -5.59
N ARG A 78 0.51 -4.33 -6.22
CA ARG A 78 -0.27 -5.54 -5.98
C ARG A 78 0.53 -6.46 -5.07
N LEU A 79 -0.12 -7.03 -4.05
CA LEU A 79 0.48 -8.12 -3.27
C LEU A 79 0.47 -9.41 -4.12
N ALA A 80 1.64 -10.00 -4.32
CA ALA A 80 1.85 -11.19 -5.16
C ALA A 80 1.34 -12.46 -4.45
#